data_AF-A0A7K1FU09-F1
#
_entry.id   AF-A0A7K1FU09-F1
#
_cell.length_a   1.000
_cell.length_b   1.000
_cell.length_c   1.000
_cell.angle_alpha   90.00
_cell.angle_beta   90.00
_cell.angle_gamma   90.00
#
_symmetry.space_group_name_H-M   'P 1'
#
loop_
_entity.id
_entity.type
_entity.pdbx_description
1 polymer ?
#
loop_
_entity_poly.entity_id
_entity_poly.type
_entity_poly.pdbx_seq_one_letter_code
_entity_poly.pdbx_strand_id
1 'polypeptide(L)'
;MKKNKIKLSDMVENPEHYFVMLKPASKTRKDIYNLNINVSGYSDLFTMIMDLLKAGMLALEGIEISENNHKQTERYIYSLLKVIEMMIPLEEGDLLDMLHSRYLKEKKKISAD
;
A
#
# COMPACT_ATOMS: atom_id res chain seq x y z
N MET A 1 12.79 19.02 12.46
CA MET A 1 11.67 18.09 12.70
C MET A 1 11.72 17.61 14.15
N LYS A 2 10.66 17.85 14.94
CA LYS A 2 10.60 17.49 16.36
C LYS A 2 10.52 15.96 16.49
N LYS A 3 11.35 15.37 17.35
CA LYS A 3 11.34 13.94 17.70
C LYS A 3 10.01 13.62 18.42
N ASN A 4 8.99 13.21 17.68
CA ASN A 4 7.76 12.72 18.29
C ASN A 4 8.02 11.33 18.89
N LYS A 5 8.15 11.30 20.21
CA LYS A 5 8.17 10.08 21.02
C LYS A 5 6.75 9.49 20.99
N ILE A 6 6.43 8.70 19.97
CA ILE A 6 5.20 7.89 19.97
C ILE A 6 5.27 6.97 21.19
N LYS A 7 4.34 7.10 22.13
CA LYS A 7 4.24 6.21 23.30
C LYS A 7 3.60 4.91 22.84
N LEU A 8 4.14 3.76 23.25
CA LEU A 8 3.57 2.46 22.89
C LEU A 8 2.10 2.34 23.33
N SER A 9 1.77 2.94 24.48
CA SER A 9 0.39 3.06 24.97
C SER A 9 -0.53 3.78 24.00
N ASP A 10 -0.04 4.84 23.34
CA ASP A 10 -0.82 5.64 22.39
C ASP A 10 -1.09 4.91 21.07
N MET A 11 -0.19 4.01 20.63
CA MET A 11 -0.46 3.12 19.49
C MET A 11 -1.51 2.05 19.80
N VAL A 12 -1.58 1.59 21.06
CA VAL A 12 -2.58 0.60 21.50
C VAL A 12 -3.92 1.26 21.76
N GLU A 13 -3.92 2.50 22.27
CA GLU A 13 -5.12 3.26 22.60
C GLU A 13 -5.75 3.93 21.39
N ASN A 14 -4.96 4.40 20.41
CA ASN A 14 -5.45 5.11 19.22
C ASN A 14 -4.83 4.57 17.91
N PRO A 15 -5.01 3.27 17.58
CA PRO A 15 -4.41 2.65 16.41
C PRO A 15 -4.77 3.37 15.09
N GLU A 16 -5.98 3.92 14.97
CA GLU A 16 -6.50 4.61 13.80
C GLU A 16 -5.70 5.84 13.35
N HIS A 17 -4.87 6.42 14.22
CA HIS A 17 -3.97 7.51 13.84
C HIS A 17 -2.72 7.02 13.10
N TYR A 18 -2.45 5.71 13.15
CA TYR A 18 -1.26 5.07 12.60
C TYR A 18 -1.57 4.16 11.40
N PHE A 19 -2.85 3.85 11.15
CA PHE A 19 -3.32 3.09 9.99
C PHE A 19 -4.07 4.02 9.04
N VAL A 20 -3.53 4.23 7.83
CA VAL A 20 -4.19 5.04 6.81
C VAL A 20 -5.01 4.12 5.92
N MET A 21 -6.29 3.97 6.26
CA MET A 21 -7.23 3.35 5.33
C MET A 21 -7.35 4.23 4.07
N LEU A 22 -7.32 3.60 2.90
CA LEU A 22 -7.70 4.23 1.64
C LEU A 22 -9.06 4.90 1.80
N LYS A 23 -9.06 6.22 1.95
CA LYS A 23 -10.30 6.96 2.18
C LYS A 23 -11.07 7.01 0.87
N PRO A 24 -12.36 6.60 0.85
CA PRO A 24 -13.18 6.78 -0.33
C PRO A 24 -13.21 8.27 -0.71
N ALA A 25 -13.26 8.55 -2.00
CA ALA A 25 -13.54 9.88 -2.47
C ALA A 25 -14.87 10.34 -1.84
N SER A 26 -14.87 11.58 -1.35
CA SER A 26 -15.96 12.22 -0.60
C SER A 26 -17.35 11.67 -0.93
N LYS A 27 -18.14 11.32 0.10
CA LYS A 27 -19.53 10.82 -0.02
C LYS A 27 -20.47 11.74 -0.84
N THR A 28 -20.08 12.99 -1.06
CA THR A 28 -20.86 13.99 -1.80
C THR A 28 -20.59 14.02 -3.31
N ARG A 29 -19.49 13.41 -3.80
CA ARG A 29 -19.14 13.38 -5.23
C ARG A 29 -19.84 12.22 -5.91
N LYS A 30 -20.85 12.52 -6.73
CA LYS A 30 -21.63 11.53 -7.51
C LYS A 30 -20.93 11.04 -8.78
N ASP A 31 -19.84 11.70 -9.17
CA ASP A 31 -19.01 11.39 -10.33
C ASP A 31 -17.88 10.38 -10.01
N ILE A 32 -17.70 10.02 -8.74
CA ILE A 32 -16.66 9.08 -8.31
C ILE A 32 -17.31 7.84 -7.71
N TYR A 33 -16.96 6.69 -8.29
CA TYR A 33 -17.34 5.38 -7.77
C TYR A 33 -16.23 4.87 -6.85
N ASN A 34 -16.60 4.53 -5.62
CA ASN A 34 -15.67 3.94 -4.66
C ASN A 34 -15.76 2.41 -4.76
N LEU A 35 -14.62 1.75 -4.90
CA LEU A 35 -14.52 0.30 -4.77
C LEU A 35 -13.98 -0.01 -3.36
N ASN A 36 -14.72 -0.81 -2.60
CA ASN A 36 -14.23 -1.31 -1.33
C ASN A 36 -13.55 -2.66 -1.54
N ILE A 37 -12.28 -2.77 -1.18
CA ILE A 37 -11.50 -4.00 -1.28
C ILE A 37 -11.32 -4.52 0.14
N ASN A 38 -11.93 -5.66 0.43
CA ASN A 38 -11.79 -6.31 1.72
C ASN A 38 -10.62 -7.30 1.65
N VAL A 39 -9.63 -7.10 2.50
CA VAL A 39 -8.48 -7.99 2.66
C VAL A 39 -8.42 -8.47 4.11
N SER A 40 -7.97 -9.70 4.32
CA SER A 40 -7.85 -10.30 5.66
C SER A 40 -6.67 -9.72 6.47
N GLY A 41 -5.69 -9.11 5.79
CA GLY A 41 -4.54 -8.43 6.39
C GLY A 41 -3.51 -8.01 5.35
N TYR A 42 -2.37 -7.45 5.79
CA TYR A 42 -1.33 -6.95 4.88
C TYR A 42 -0.74 -8.04 3.97
N SER A 43 -0.62 -9.28 4.45
CA SER A 43 -0.13 -10.38 3.60
C SER A 43 -1.05 -10.61 2.40
N ASP A 44 -2.36 -10.55 2.62
CA ASP A 44 -3.38 -10.73 1.60
C ASP A 44 -3.41 -9.53 0.64
N LEU A 45 -3.28 -8.32 1.18
CA LEU A 45 -3.10 -7.09 0.39
C LEU A 45 -1.86 -7.16 -0.52
N PHE A 46 -0.71 -7.59 0.00
CA PHE A 46 0.52 -7.69 -0.78
C PHE A 46 0.44 -8.78 -1.84
N THR A 47 -0.20 -9.91 -1.55
CA THR A 47 -0.50 -10.93 -2.56
C THR A 47 -1.36 -10.34 -3.69
N MET A 48 -2.41 -9.59 -3.34
CA MET A 48 -3.28 -8.95 -4.34
C MET A 48 -2.51 -7.94 -5.21
N ILE A 49 -1.69 -7.08 -4.60
CA ILE A 49 -0.82 -6.13 -5.32
C ILE A 49 0.11 -6.88 -6.28
N MET A 50 0.72 -7.97 -5.82
CA MET A 50 1.64 -8.78 -6.63
C MET A 50 0.92 -9.46 -7.81
N ASP A 51 -0.29 -9.98 -7.59
CA ASP A 51 -1.06 -10.63 -8.65
C ASP A 51 -1.52 -9.61 -9.70
N LEU A 52 -1.91 -8.40 -9.30
CA LEU A 52 -2.24 -7.32 -10.22
C LEU A 52 -1.02 -6.86 -11.03
N LEU A 53 0.17 -6.78 -10.41
CA LEU A 53 1.42 -6.49 -11.11
C LEU A 53 1.73 -7.57 -12.16
N LYS A 54 1.64 -8.85 -11.80
CA LYS A 54 1.84 -9.96 -12.74
C LYS A 54 0.84 -9.92 -13.90
N ALA A 55 -0.42 -9.62 -13.62
CA ALA A 55 -1.43 -9.44 -14.68
C ALA A 55 -1.07 -8.31 -15.64
N GLY A 56 -0.56 -7.18 -15.12
CA GLY A 56 -0.07 -6.08 -15.93
C GLY A 56 1.15 -6.46 -16.79
N MET A 57 2.09 -7.22 -16.24
CA MET A 57 3.26 -7.73 -16.98
C MET A 57 2.84 -8.67 -18.12
N LEU A 58 1.96 -9.63 -17.85
CA LEU A 58 1.43 -10.55 -18.87
C LEU A 58 0.66 -9.79 -19.97
N ALA A 59 -0.08 -8.75 -19.60
CA ALA A 59 -0.76 -7.89 -20.57
C ALA A 59 0.23 -7.14 -21.46
N LEU A 60 1.34 -6.64 -20.91
CA LEU A 60 2.40 -5.99 -21.69
C LEU A 60 3.08 -6.96 -22.65
N GLU A 61 3.48 -8.15 -22.17
CA GLU A 61 4.09 -9.19 -22.99
C GLU A 61 3.16 -9.62 -24.13
N GLY A 62 1.85 -9.73 -23.85
CA GLY A 62 0.85 -10.06 -24.86
C GLY A 62 0.69 -9.01 -25.96
N ILE A 63 0.90 -7.72 -25.67
CA ILE A 63 0.86 -6.62 -26.67
C ILE A 63 2.02 -6.74 -27.65
N GLU A 64 3.21 -7.08 -27.18
CA GLU A 64 4.40 -7.16 -28.04
C GLU A 64 4.27 -8.27 -29.11
N ILE A 65 3.49 -9.32 -28.82
CA ILE A 65 3.35 -10.51 -29.67
C ILE A 65 2.06 -10.46 -30.52
N SER A 66 1.14 -9.53 -30.23
CA SER A 66 -0.18 -9.47 -30.88
C SER A 66 -0.19 -8.64 -32.17
N GLU A 67 -0.61 -9.24 -33.28
CA GLU A 67 -0.88 -8.53 -34.55
C GLU A 67 -2.14 -7.63 -34.48
N ASN A 68 -3.01 -7.85 -33.48
CA ASN A 68 -4.27 -7.14 -33.27
C ASN A 68 -4.18 -6.19 -32.06
N ASN A 69 -3.14 -5.37 -32.01
CA ASN A 69 -3.00 -4.37 -30.95
C ASN A 69 -4.15 -3.36 -31.01
N HIS A 70 -5.11 -3.52 -30.09
CA HIS A 70 -6.09 -2.48 -29.82
C HIS A 70 -5.34 -1.22 -29.37
N LYS A 71 -5.65 -0.08 -30.02
CA LYS A 71 -4.99 1.24 -29.85
C LYS A 71 -5.00 1.82 -28.42
N GLN A 72 -5.46 1.08 -27.41
CA GLN A 72 -5.66 1.56 -26.05
C GLN A 72 -5.10 0.64 -24.96
N THR A 73 -4.42 -0.46 -25.29
CA THR A 73 -3.97 -1.42 -24.25
C THR A 73 -3.00 -0.79 -23.26
N GLU A 74 -2.09 0.07 -23.73
CA GLU A 74 -1.21 0.88 -22.86
C GLU A 74 -1.99 1.73 -21.85
N ARG A 75 -3.12 2.32 -22.26
CA ARG A 75 -3.99 3.13 -21.39
C ARG A 75 -4.65 2.29 -20.31
N TYR A 76 -5.04 1.05 -20.63
CA TYR A 76 -5.61 0.12 -19.65
C TYR A 76 -4.54 -0.35 -18.65
N ILE A 77 -3.33 -0.65 -19.11
CA ILE A 77 -2.22 -1.01 -18.22
C ILE A 77 -1.84 0.16 -17.32
N TYR A 78 -1.76 1.38 -17.86
CA TYR A 78 -1.55 2.58 -17.03
C TYR A 78 -2.63 2.74 -15.96
N SER A 79 -3.89 2.52 -16.31
CA SER A 79 -5.01 2.60 -15.36
C SER A 79 -4.91 1.53 -14.26
N LEU A 80 -4.49 0.31 -14.62
CA LEU A 80 -4.22 -0.76 -13.65
C LEU A 80 -3.06 -0.39 -12.72
N LEU A 81 -1.94 0.09 -13.26
CA LEU A 81 -0.79 0.52 -12.46
C LEU A 81 -1.15 1.62 -11.46
N LYS A 82 -2.03 2.55 -11.85
CA LYS A 82 -2.54 3.59 -10.95
C LYS A 82 -3.39 3.03 -9.81
N VAL A 83 -4.16 1.95 -10.05
CA VAL A 83 -4.88 1.25 -8.98
C VAL A 83 -3.90 0.55 -8.04
N ILE A 84 -2.90 -0.13 -8.59
CA ILE A 84 -1.84 -0.80 -7.82
C ILE A 84 -1.10 0.22 -6.93
N GLU A 85 -0.73 1.37 -7.47
CA GLU A 85 -0.07 2.46 -6.73
C GLU A 85 -0.91 2.91 -5.52
N MET A 86 -2.22 3.11 -5.71
CA MET A 86 -3.12 3.48 -4.61
C MET A 86 -3.22 2.40 -3.53
N MET A 87 -2.96 1.13 -3.84
CA MET A 87 -3.06 0.04 -2.86
C MET A 87 -1.84 -0.09 -1.96
N ILE A 88 -0.72 0.58 -2.27
CA ILE A 88 0.52 0.45 -1.51
C ILE A 88 0.38 1.17 -0.15
N PRO A 89 0.50 0.46 0.99
CA PRO A 89 0.34 1.05 2.33
C PRO A 89 1.66 1.71 2.80
N LEU A 90 1.99 2.86 2.21
CA LEU A 90 3.27 3.56 2.46
C LEU A 90 3.40 4.02 3.91
N GLU A 91 2.33 4.58 4.48
CA GLU A 91 2.32 5.09 5.85
C GLU A 91 2.52 3.97 6.87
N GLU A 92 1.99 2.78 6.62
CA GLU A 92 2.24 1.62 7.47
C GLU A 92 3.63 1.03 7.29
N GLY A 93 4.21 1.17 6.09
CA GLY A 93 5.63 0.93 5.87
C GLY A 93 6.51 1.82 6.77
N ASP A 94 6.25 3.12 6.81
CA ASP A 94 6.95 4.06 7.69
C ASP A 94 6.81 3.70 9.18
N LEU A 95 5.62 3.23 9.58
CA LEU A 95 5.37 2.76 10.93
C LEU A 95 6.23 1.53 11.28
N LEU A 96 6.28 0.54 10.37
CA LEU A 96 7.08 -0.68 10.54
C LEU A 96 8.58 -0.35 10.65
N ASP A 97 9.09 0.55 9.81
CA ASP A 97 10.48 1.01 9.85
C ASP A 97 10.82 1.70 11.18
N MET A 98 9.88 2.49 11.69
CA MET A 98 10.03 3.14 12.99
C MET A 98 10.09 2.14 14.13
N LEU A 99 9.21 1.13 14.13
CA LEU A 99 9.18 0.07 15.13
C LEU A 99 10.47 -0.75 15.09
N HIS A 100 10.92 -1.14 13.90
CA HIS A 100 12.18 -1.87 13.71
C HIS A 100 13.37 -1.07 14.23
N SER A 101 13.43 0.23 13.90
CA SER A 101 14.48 1.14 14.37
C SER A 101 14.52 1.26 15.90
N ARG A 102 13.36 1.21 16.57
CA ARG A 102 13.30 1.22 18.04
C ARG A 102 13.77 -0.11 18.62
N TYR A 103 13.30 -1.23 18.08
CA TYR A 103 13.74 -2.56 18.50
C TYR A 103 15.27 -2.69 18.45
N LEU A 104 15.91 -2.24 17.35
CA LEU A 104 17.36 -2.27 17.22
C LEU A 104 18.08 -1.40 18.27
N LYS A 105 17.52 -0.26 18.65
CA LYS A 105 18.10 0.62 19.69
C LYS A 105 18.02 -0.02 21.07
N GLU A 106 16.89 -0.64 21.40
CA GLU A 106 16.72 -1.32 22.69
C GLU A 106 17.62 -2.56 22.78
N LYS A 107 17.72 -3.36 21.70
CA LYS A 107 18.66 -4.49 21.64
C LYS A 107 20.11 -4.07 21.89
N LYS A 108 20.54 -2.93 21.32
CA LYS A 108 21.90 -2.40 21.51
C LYS A 108 22.17 -1.95 22.94
N LYS A 109 21.17 -1.43 23.66
CA LYS A 109 21.30 -1.09 25.08
C LYS A 109 21.46 -2.34 25.94
N ILE A 110 20.64 -3.37 25.69
CA ILE A 110 20.69 -4.64 26.43
C ILE A 110 22.05 -5.35 26.26
N SER A 111 22.73 -5.16 25.12
CA SER A 111 24.06 -5.74 24.89
C SER A 111 25.24 -4.89 25.41
N ALA A 112 24.98 -3.71 25.97
CA ALA A 112 26.00 -2.78 26.47
C ALA A 112 26.06 -2.73 28.01
N ASP A 113 25.11 -3.38 28.69
CA ASP A 113 25.10 -3.66 30.13
C ASP A 113 25.52 -5.12 30.39
#